data_AF-A0A3R9TDW1-F1
#
_entry.id   AF-A0A3R9TDW1-F1
#
_cell.length_a   1.000
_cell.length_b   1.000
_cell.length_c   1.000
_cell.angle_alpha   90.00
_cell.angle_beta   90.00
_cell.angle_gamma   90.00
#
_symmetry.space_group_name_H-M   'P 1'
#
loop_
_entity.id
_entity.type
_entity.pdbx_description
1 polymer ?
#
loop_
_entity_poly.entity_id
_entity_poly.type
_entity_poly.pdbx_seq_one_letter_code
_entity_poly.pdbx_strand_id
1 'polypeptide(L)'
;MTKSGHYLVLTIMGLLSGCQVIHLKESNLSSALKSKNESILTDNTLSHQTQNLLYLVKESETSCLQNFNVCLNKIQGLSDNSSREERYAALSEIYLAKALDVGRSSQCNVALKSNSCVEQELALFDKSLRYSYVYLFDSEESPFDRVFDHRQNQVRIFYNVALSKLMTTYFNHLNTLHFPPLLKADGHEYHVNFDHAVDVQHIEVDTFRSSYNMNFSGFNTVNRKDGLGAEFIVGRKEHDVNHGFILDPDAFYAHQSNPNIHLPRFFPVTAIAYPKQKATADQVIDGAELEIAMFDPYRQDRVKVEGVDYPLTANYSAPYGLWLSKYNLGAAGYWSLINKEANLIMPHLYMLEPFNPNKKIIVFIHGLASSPEAWVSLTNDIMGDAELRQNYQVWQVFYSTNMPIFESRFQIYSLLNQAFQNVAKDSYAAHDAVLVGHSMGGVISRLLVSDADVSDLAMQKMNEAQLKRLKENPVIRERFQFKDLPYFKRVVFVSAPHHGTDYADRW
;
A
#
# COMPACT_ATOMS: atom_id res chain seq x y z
N MET A 1 -30.62 15.68 -101.69
CA MET A 1 -29.70 16.70 -102.26
C MET A 1 -29.70 17.84 -101.25
N THR A 2 -28.63 18.32 -100.62
CA THR A 2 -27.17 18.24 -100.77
C THR A 2 -26.55 18.65 -99.42
N LYS A 3 -25.30 18.24 -99.19
CA LYS A 3 -24.49 18.37 -97.97
C LYS A 3 -24.28 19.82 -97.48
N SER A 4 -24.04 19.98 -96.18
CA SER A 4 -23.06 20.94 -95.64
C SER A 4 -22.63 20.48 -94.23
N GLY A 5 -21.34 20.20 -94.07
CA GLY A 5 -20.73 19.85 -92.78
C GLY A 5 -20.08 21.06 -92.14
N HIS A 6 -20.12 21.16 -90.81
CA HIS A 6 -19.34 22.11 -90.03
C HIS A 6 -18.60 21.40 -88.89
N TYR A 7 -17.37 21.86 -88.69
CA TYR A 7 -16.27 21.27 -87.94
C TYR A 7 -16.51 21.26 -86.42
N LEU A 8 -16.17 20.14 -85.78
CA LEU A 8 -16.09 19.98 -84.32
C LEU A 8 -14.69 20.41 -83.86
N VAL A 9 -14.58 21.57 -83.19
CA VAL A 9 -13.35 21.99 -82.51
C VAL A 9 -13.38 21.44 -81.08
N LEU A 10 -12.51 20.45 -80.81
CA LEU A 10 -12.22 19.96 -79.46
C LEU A 10 -11.56 21.08 -78.64
N THR A 11 -12.20 21.51 -77.55
CA THR A 11 -11.55 22.30 -76.50
C THR A 11 -11.37 21.38 -75.29
N ILE A 12 -10.17 20.83 -75.11
CA ILE A 12 -9.79 20.10 -73.89
C ILE A 12 -9.42 21.15 -72.84
N MET A 13 -10.34 21.41 -71.92
CA MET A 13 -10.10 22.22 -70.73
C MET A 13 -9.51 21.31 -69.66
N GLY A 14 -8.19 21.41 -69.43
CA GLY A 14 -7.50 20.67 -68.39
C GLY A 14 -7.96 21.11 -67.00
N LEU A 15 -8.70 20.24 -66.31
CA LEU A 15 -8.97 20.38 -64.89
C LEU A 15 -7.73 19.93 -64.10
N LEU A 16 -6.87 20.89 -63.75
CA LEU A 16 -5.90 20.72 -62.68
C LEU A 16 -6.66 20.76 -61.33
N SER A 17 -7.21 19.63 -60.92
CA SER A 17 -7.62 19.45 -59.53
C SER A 17 -6.38 19.32 -58.67
N GLY A 18 -6.02 20.38 -57.93
CA GLY A 18 -4.97 20.31 -56.93
C GLY A 18 -5.30 19.24 -55.91
N CYS A 19 -4.42 18.25 -55.76
CA CYS A 19 -4.53 17.24 -54.70
C CYS A 19 -4.39 17.94 -53.34
N GLN A 20 -5.48 18.07 -52.61
CA GLN A 20 -5.44 18.51 -51.22
C GLN A 20 -4.86 17.38 -50.37
N VAL A 21 -3.60 17.51 -49.96
CA VAL A 21 -2.84 16.46 -49.24
C VAL A 21 -3.36 16.22 -47.81
N ILE A 22 -4.03 17.21 -47.21
CA ILE A 22 -4.53 17.16 -45.85
C ILE A 22 -6.05 16.98 -45.87
N HIS A 23 -6.50 15.78 -45.50
CA HIS A 23 -7.91 15.49 -45.25
C HIS A 23 -8.19 15.56 -43.75
N LEU A 24 -9.16 16.39 -43.36
CA LEU A 24 -9.64 16.44 -41.99
C LEU A 24 -10.41 15.14 -41.69
N LYS A 25 -9.92 14.37 -40.72
CA LYS A 25 -10.63 13.21 -40.18
C LYS A 25 -10.90 13.48 -38.71
N GLU A 26 -12.15 13.83 -38.40
CA GLU A 26 -12.59 14.00 -37.02
C GLU A 26 -12.82 12.62 -36.38
N SER A 27 -12.04 12.31 -35.34
CA SER A 27 -12.31 11.16 -34.49
C SER A 27 -13.44 11.48 -33.50
N ASN A 28 -14.11 10.45 -33.00
CA ASN A 28 -15.04 10.65 -31.90
C ASN A 28 -14.28 11.18 -30.66
N LEU A 29 -14.95 11.96 -29.82
CA LEU A 29 -14.31 12.62 -28.67
C LEU A 29 -13.68 11.63 -27.69
N SER A 30 -14.33 10.48 -27.42
CA SER A 30 -13.81 9.49 -26.47
C SER A 30 -12.52 8.84 -26.96
N SER A 31 -12.40 8.51 -28.24
CA SER A 31 -11.18 8.01 -28.87
C SER A 31 -10.08 9.06 -28.90
N ALA A 32 -10.41 10.33 -29.17
CA ALA A 32 -9.43 11.43 -29.12
C ALA A 32 -8.88 11.62 -27.69
N LEU A 33 -9.74 11.56 -26.68
CA LEU A 33 -9.33 11.64 -25.27
C LEU A 33 -8.56 10.40 -24.82
N LYS A 34 -8.98 9.20 -25.25
CA LYS A 34 -8.25 7.96 -24.97
C LYS A 34 -6.83 8.03 -25.54
N SER A 35 -6.69 8.44 -26.79
CA SER A 35 -5.39 8.55 -27.46
C SER A 35 -4.42 9.52 -26.78
N LYS A 36 -4.93 10.57 -26.12
CA LYS A 36 -4.11 11.46 -25.30
C LYS A 36 -3.54 10.79 -24.05
N ASN A 37 -4.26 9.82 -23.48
CA ASN A 37 -3.88 9.11 -22.26
C ASN A 37 -3.16 7.77 -22.54
N GLU A 38 -3.09 7.34 -23.79
CA GLU A 38 -2.43 6.10 -24.21
C GLU A 38 -0.94 6.15 -23.88
N SER A 39 -0.45 5.06 -23.29
CA SER A 39 0.96 4.81 -23.02
C SER A 39 1.22 3.31 -22.96
N ILE A 40 2.50 2.93 -22.89
CA ILE A 40 2.88 1.53 -22.78
C ILE A 40 2.22 0.81 -21.58
N LEU A 41 1.91 1.55 -20.53
CA LEU A 41 1.33 1.04 -19.29
C LEU A 41 -0.20 0.87 -19.34
N THR A 42 -0.89 1.59 -20.23
CA THR A 42 -2.37 1.57 -20.30
C THR A 42 -2.89 0.71 -21.44
N ASP A 43 -2.23 0.73 -22.59
CA ASP A 43 -2.75 0.13 -23.83
C ASP A 43 -1.78 -0.84 -24.52
N ASN A 44 -0.62 -1.12 -23.90
CA ASN A 44 0.48 -1.90 -24.48
C ASN A 44 1.00 -1.34 -25.82
N THR A 45 0.85 -0.04 -26.03
CA THR A 45 1.38 0.72 -27.17
C THR A 45 2.08 1.96 -26.66
N LEU A 46 3.15 2.41 -27.33
CA LEU A 46 3.84 3.64 -26.94
C LEU A 46 2.89 4.84 -27.03
N SER A 47 3.08 5.85 -26.19
CA SER A 47 2.29 7.09 -26.22
C SER A 47 2.40 7.81 -27.56
N HIS A 48 1.38 8.61 -27.90
CA HIS A 48 1.34 9.39 -29.15
C HIS A 48 2.58 10.30 -29.30
N GLN A 49 3.05 10.91 -28.22
CA GLN A 49 4.25 11.75 -28.19
C GLN A 49 5.50 10.95 -28.55
N THR A 50 5.68 9.75 -27.99
CA THR A 50 6.79 8.86 -28.33
C THR A 50 6.69 8.36 -29.76
N GLN A 51 5.49 8.01 -30.23
CA GLN A 51 5.25 7.60 -31.62
C GLN A 51 5.62 8.72 -32.61
N ASN A 52 5.30 9.98 -32.32
CA ASN A 52 5.70 11.13 -33.13
C ASN A 52 7.22 11.22 -33.31
N LEU A 53 7.99 11.01 -32.25
CA LEU A 53 9.46 10.98 -32.34
C LEU A 53 9.95 9.78 -33.17
N LEU A 54 9.32 8.61 -33.04
CA LEU A 54 9.63 7.45 -33.88
C LEU A 54 9.37 7.73 -35.37
N TYR A 55 8.26 8.40 -35.70
CA TYR A 55 7.95 8.81 -37.07
C TYR A 55 9.01 9.75 -37.66
N LEU A 56 9.53 10.69 -36.86
CA LEU A 56 10.61 11.60 -37.30
C LEU A 56 11.89 10.85 -37.68
N VAL A 57 12.21 9.75 -37.00
CA VAL A 57 13.37 8.90 -37.31
C VAL A 57 13.05 7.73 -38.25
N LYS A 58 11.86 7.74 -38.85
CA LYS A 58 11.36 6.69 -39.77
C LYS A 58 11.36 5.30 -39.16
N GLU A 59 10.99 5.20 -37.89
CA GLU A 59 10.79 3.94 -37.16
C GLU A 59 9.31 3.73 -36.83
N SER A 60 8.91 2.48 -36.67
CA SER A 60 7.64 2.10 -36.05
C SER A 60 7.89 1.54 -34.66
N GLU A 61 6.86 1.49 -33.81
CA GLU A 61 6.98 0.87 -32.47
C GLU A 61 7.52 -0.56 -32.54
N THR A 62 6.96 -1.39 -33.42
CA THR A 62 7.38 -2.79 -33.58
C THR A 62 8.83 -2.90 -34.05
N SER A 63 9.23 -2.11 -35.05
CA SER A 63 10.60 -2.07 -35.55
C SER A 63 11.57 -1.59 -34.47
N CYS A 64 11.15 -0.59 -33.68
CA CYS A 64 11.93 -0.04 -32.60
C CYS A 64 12.19 -1.07 -31.50
N LEU A 65 11.16 -1.80 -31.03
CA LEU A 65 11.30 -2.78 -29.95
C LEU A 65 12.06 -4.05 -30.39
N GLN A 66 12.02 -4.40 -31.68
CA GLN A 66 12.78 -5.50 -32.27
C GLN A 66 14.25 -5.12 -32.50
N ASN A 67 14.51 -3.94 -33.06
CA ASN A 67 15.85 -3.41 -33.35
C ASN A 67 16.25 -2.33 -32.35
N PHE A 68 16.15 -2.67 -31.06
CA PHE A 68 16.21 -1.74 -29.93
C PHE A 68 17.38 -0.76 -29.98
N ASN A 69 18.61 -1.26 -30.07
CA ASN A 69 19.81 -0.39 -30.07
C ASN A 69 19.86 0.55 -31.28
N VAL A 70 19.38 0.12 -32.44
CA VAL A 70 19.32 0.96 -33.64
C VAL A 70 18.31 2.08 -33.46
N CYS A 71 17.14 1.77 -32.89
CA CYS A 71 16.12 2.75 -32.57
C CYS A 71 16.61 3.81 -31.57
N LEU A 72 17.24 3.38 -30.48
CA LEU A 72 17.79 4.28 -29.46
C LEU A 72 18.80 5.26 -30.06
N ASN A 73 19.77 4.76 -30.84
CA ASN A 73 20.77 5.61 -31.49
C ASN A 73 20.14 6.66 -32.42
N LYS A 74 19.07 6.28 -33.14
CA LYS A 74 18.34 7.21 -34.02
C LYS A 74 17.64 8.31 -33.23
N ILE A 75 16.97 7.96 -32.12
CA ILE A 75 16.26 8.92 -31.26
C ILE A 75 17.25 9.86 -30.57
N GLN A 76 18.37 9.34 -30.07
CA GLN A 76 19.44 10.14 -29.48
C GLN A 76 20.11 11.07 -30.48
N GLY A 77 20.21 10.65 -31.75
CA GLY A 77 20.79 11.44 -32.85
C GLY A 77 19.86 12.52 -33.43
N LEU A 78 18.64 12.70 -32.91
CA LEU A 78 17.76 13.80 -33.31
C LEU A 78 18.41 15.14 -32.93
N SER A 79 18.58 16.03 -33.91
CA SER A 79 19.14 17.39 -33.73
C SER A 79 18.37 18.21 -32.70
N ASP A 80 19.02 19.27 -32.18
CA ASP A 80 18.51 20.24 -31.18
C ASP A 80 17.13 20.87 -31.47
N ASN A 81 16.59 20.72 -32.69
CA ASN A 81 15.24 21.19 -33.05
C ASN A 81 14.10 20.40 -32.36
N SER A 82 14.38 19.22 -31.80
CA SER A 82 13.46 18.54 -30.87
C SER A 82 13.84 18.90 -29.44
N SER A 83 12.87 19.19 -28.57
CA SER A 83 13.21 19.55 -27.19
C SER A 83 13.93 18.35 -26.54
N ARG A 84 15.04 18.64 -25.86
CA ARG A 84 15.82 17.64 -25.11
C ARG A 84 14.93 16.81 -24.18
N GLU A 85 13.92 17.44 -23.62
CA GLU A 85 12.91 16.86 -22.73
C GLU A 85 12.02 15.83 -23.44
N GLU A 86 11.54 16.13 -24.65
CA GLU A 86 10.76 15.17 -25.44
C GLU A 86 11.53 13.87 -25.68
N ARG A 87 12.84 13.99 -25.95
CA ARG A 87 13.74 12.82 -26.11
C ARG A 87 13.85 12.02 -24.83
N TYR A 88 14.09 12.67 -23.69
CA TYR A 88 14.17 11.98 -22.39
C TYR A 88 12.87 11.26 -22.03
N ALA A 89 11.73 11.91 -22.24
CA ALA A 89 10.43 11.30 -22.02
C ALA A 89 10.22 10.07 -22.92
N ALA A 90 10.50 10.19 -24.22
CA ALA A 90 10.37 9.08 -25.17
C ALA A 90 11.30 7.92 -24.83
N LEU A 91 12.58 8.19 -24.51
CA LEU A 91 13.54 7.18 -24.12
C LEU A 91 13.11 6.47 -22.83
N SER A 92 12.60 7.21 -21.83
CA SER A 92 12.09 6.60 -20.59
C SER A 92 10.99 5.57 -20.86
N GLU A 93 10.07 5.87 -21.79
CA GLU A 93 8.97 4.98 -22.17
C GLU A 93 9.46 3.80 -23.03
N ILE A 94 10.36 4.02 -23.98
CA ILE A 94 10.91 2.98 -24.85
C ILE A 94 11.70 1.95 -24.04
N TYR A 95 12.53 2.38 -23.08
CA TYR A 95 13.22 1.48 -22.16
C TYR A 95 12.24 0.69 -21.28
N LEU A 96 11.20 1.36 -20.76
CA LEU A 96 10.14 0.71 -19.97
C LEU A 96 9.40 -0.35 -20.80
N ALA A 97 9.04 -0.03 -22.04
CA ALA A 97 8.40 -0.94 -22.97
C ALA A 97 9.26 -2.17 -23.24
N LYS A 98 10.56 -1.97 -23.48
CA LYS A 98 11.46 -3.09 -23.71
C LYS A 98 11.64 -3.95 -22.47
N ALA A 99 11.72 -3.35 -21.28
CA ALA A 99 11.81 -4.11 -20.03
C ALA A 99 10.57 -5.00 -19.83
N LEU A 100 9.38 -4.46 -20.09
CA LEU A 100 8.11 -5.20 -20.01
C LEU A 100 8.00 -6.31 -21.07
N ASP A 101 8.49 -6.07 -22.29
CA ASP A 101 8.58 -7.06 -23.37
C ASP A 101 9.48 -8.24 -22.97
N VAL A 102 10.69 -7.95 -22.47
CA VAL A 102 11.63 -8.98 -21.98
C VAL A 102 11.00 -9.79 -20.85
N GLY A 103 10.36 -9.14 -19.88
CA GLY A 103 9.70 -9.83 -18.76
C GLY A 103 8.49 -10.70 -19.15
N ARG A 104 7.87 -10.47 -20.32
CA ARG A 104 6.76 -11.28 -20.86
C ARG A 104 7.23 -12.43 -21.76
N SER A 105 8.47 -12.38 -22.26
CA SER A 105 9.05 -13.39 -23.13
C SER A 105 8.93 -14.78 -22.51
N SER A 106 8.48 -15.77 -23.30
CA SER A 106 8.40 -17.17 -22.87
C SER A 106 9.77 -17.73 -22.45
N GLN A 107 10.86 -17.19 -22.98
CA GLN A 107 12.24 -17.53 -22.61
C GLN A 107 12.59 -17.05 -21.19
N CYS A 108 11.92 -16.01 -20.70
CA CYS A 108 12.08 -15.46 -19.36
C CYS A 108 10.94 -15.88 -18.40
N ASN A 109 10.03 -16.76 -18.82
CA ASN A 109 8.83 -17.14 -18.04
C ASN A 109 8.92 -18.55 -17.39
N VAL A 110 10.11 -19.16 -17.38
CA VAL A 110 10.35 -20.44 -16.68
C VAL A 110 10.51 -20.14 -15.20
N ALA A 111 9.93 -20.99 -14.33
CA ALA A 111 9.66 -20.85 -12.89
C ALA A 111 10.79 -20.32 -11.97
N LEU A 112 11.98 -20.06 -12.50
CA LEU A 112 13.02 -19.16 -11.97
C LEU A 112 13.58 -18.43 -13.20
N LYS A 113 13.35 -17.11 -13.34
CA LYS A 113 13.93 -16.31 -14.43
C LYS A 113 15.43 -16.61 -14.51
N SER A 114 15.97 -16.89 -15.70
CA SER A 114 17.44 -17.03 -15.83
C SER A 114 18.10 -15.74 -15.34
N ASN A 115 19.26 -15.85 -14.69
CA ASN A 115 20.00 -14.66 -14.21
C ASN A 115 20.19 -13.63 -15.32
N SER A 116 20.41 -14.08 -16.57
CA SER A 116 20.52 -13.21 -17.75
C SER A 116 19.27 -12.38 -18.06
N CYS A 117 18.07 -12.96 -17.94
CA CYS A 117 16.81 -12.22 -18.15
C CYS A 117 16.60 -11.18 -17.04
N VAL A 118 16.91 -11.55 -15.79
CA VAL A 118 16.80 -10.64 -14.65
C VAL A 118 17.75 -9.46 -14.80
N GLU A 119 19.02 -9.71 -15.13
CA GLU A 119 20.02 -8.68 -15.37
C GLU A 119 19.61 -7.75 -16.51
N GLN A 120 19.08 -8.30 -17.61
CA GLN A 120 18.59 -7.50 -18.73
C GLN A 120 17.39 -6.62 -18.35
N GLU A 121 16.41 -7.17 -17.62
CA GLU A 121 15.28 -6.38 -17.13
C GLU A 121 15.74 -5.25 -16.19
N LEU A 122 16.61 -5.56 -15.24
CA LEU A 122 17.16 -4.58 -14.31
C LEU A 122 17.90 -3.45 -15.03
N ALA A 123 18.69 -3.76 -16.06
CA ALA A 123 19.39 -2.76 -16.86
C ALA A 123 18.42 -1.85 -17.65
N LEU A 124 17.34 -2.41 -18.20
CA LEU A 124 16.33 -1.64 -18.92
C LEU A 124 15.50 -0.76 -17.96
N PHE A 125 15.15 -1.27 -16.78
CA PHE A 125 14.46 -0.47 -15.75
C PHE A 125 15.37 0.63 -15.18
N ASP A 126 16.67 0.38 -15.00
CA ASP A 126 17.68 1.40 -14.62
C ASP A 126 17.66 2.58 -15.61
N LYS A 127 17.76 2.29 -16.92
CA LYS A 127 17.74 3.35 -17.93
C LYS A 127 16.40 4.07 -17.98
N SER A 128 15.27 3.36 -17.91
CA SER A 128 13.95 4.00 -17.85
C SER A 128 13.82 4.95 -16.65
N LEU A 129 14.31 4.53 -15.48
CA LEU A 129 14.32 5.31 -14.25
C LEU A 129 15.18 6.57 -14.40
N ARG A 130 16.40 6.44 -14.94
CA ARG A 130 17.32 7.58 -15.13
C ARG A 130 16.78 8.61 -16.11
N TYR A 131 16.25 8.17 -17.26
CA TYR A 131 15.66 9.07 -18.26
C TYR A 131 14.41 9.79 -17.75
N SER A 132 13.56 9.09 -16.98
CA SER A 132 12.39 9.73 -16.38
C SER A 132 12.77 10.69 -15.24
N TYR A 133 13.81 10.38 -14.45
CA TYR A 133 14.37 11.31 -13.45
C TYR A 133 14.81 12.63 -14.09
N VAL A 134 15.68 12.59 -15.11
CA VAL A 134 16.19 13.81 -15.73
C VAL A 134 15.09 14.65 -16.39
N TYR A 135 14.07 14.01 -16.98
CA TYR A 135 12.90 14.74 -17.49
C TYR A 135 12.14 15.49 -16.39
N LEU A 136 11.97 14.85 -15.23
CA LEU A 136 11.18 15.40 -14.12
C LEU A 136 11.93 16.52 -13.40
N PHE A 137 13.26 16.42 -13.28
CA PHE A 137 14.03 17.25 -12.35
C PHE A 137 15.18 18.07 -12.98
N ASP A 138 15.62 17.76 -14.21
CA ASP A 138 16.61 18.53 -14.98
C ASP A 138 16.00 19.12 -16.26
N SER A 139 14.82 19.74 -16.10
CA SER A 139 14.09 20.43 -17.17
C SER A 139 14.35 21.94 -17.12
N GLU A 140 14.27 22.59 -18.29
CA GLU A 140 14.42 24.04 -18.40
C GLU A 140 13.21 24.78 -17.82
N GLU A 141 12.03 24.16 -17.89
CA GLU A 141 10.81 24.65 -17.27
C GLU A 141 10.64 24.07 -15.86
N SER A 142 10.19 24.90 -14.92
CA SER A 142 10.00 24.41 -13.57
C SER A 142 8.86 23.36 -13.54
N PRO A 143 8.92 22.40 -12.59
CA PRO A 143 7.82 21.47 -12.37
C PRO A 143 6.46 22.13 -12.13
N PHE A 144 6.44 23.37 -11.62
CA PHE A 144 5.22 24.15 -11.43
C PHE A 144 4.66 24.74 -12.73
N ASP A 145 5.52 25.11 -13.68
CA ASP A 145 5.10 25.60 -14.99
C ASP A 145 4.45 24.49 -15.83
N ARG A 146 4.82 23.24 -15.54
CA ARG A 146 4.33 22.04 -16.21
C ARG A 146 3.22 21.29 -15.46
N VAL A 147 2.65 21.85 -14.38
CA VAL A 147 1.70 21.15 -13.49
C VAL A 147 0.48 20.51 -14.19
N PHE A 148 0.03 21.09 -15.31
CA PHE A 148 -1.08 20.57 -16.12
C PHE A 148 -0.63 19.87 -17.42
N ASP A 149 0.68 19.71 -17.61
CA ASP A 149 1.23 18.94 -18.70
C ASP A 149 0.94 17.45 -18.48
N HIS A 150 0.13 16.90 -19.38
CA HIS A 150 -0.19 15.48 -19.38
C HIS A 150 1.07 14.62 -19.51
N ARG A 151 2.07 15.08 -20.28
CA ARG A 151 3.30 14.34 -20.50
C ARG A 151 4.11 14.21 -19.21
N GLN A 152 4.18 15.27 -18.40
CA GLN A 152 4.80 15.19 -17.08
C GLN A 152 4.15 14.13 -16.19
N ASN A 153 2.82 14.03 -16.20
CA ASN A 153 2.14 12.99 -15.43
C ASN A 153 2.46 11.57 -15.95
N GLN A 154 2.52 11.36 -17.27
CA GLN A 154 2.92 10.07 -17.85
C GLN A 154 4.35 9.69 -17.44
N VAL A 155 5.30 10.61 -17.55
CA VAL A 155 6.72 10.35 -17.21
C VAL A 155 6.89 10.11 -15.71
N ARG A 156 6.13 10.79 -14.84
CA ARG A 156 6.06 10.49 -13.42
C ARG A 156 5.62 9.04 -13.16
N ILE A 157 4.61 8.56 -13.88
CA ILE A 157 4.15 7.18 -13.76
C ILE A 157 5.23 6.21 -14.27
N PHE A 158 5.93 6.53 -15.37
CA PHE A 158 7.05 5.73 -15.86
C PHE A 158 8.16 5.62 -14.83
N TYR A 159 8.54 6.74 -14.19
CA TYR A 159 9.50 6.78 -13.08
C TYR A 159 9.07 5.86 -11.93
N ASN A 160 7.82 6.01 -11.45
CA ASN A 160 7.29 5.21 -10.34
C ASN A 160 7.27 3.72 -10.68
N VAL A 161 6.85 3.34 -11.89
CA VAL A 161 6.79 1.94 -12.32
C VAL A 161 8.17 1.35 -12.55
N ALA A 162 9.09 2.10 -13.17
CA ALA A 162 10.47 1.67 -13.39
C ALA A 162 11.17 1.39 -12.06
N LEU A 163 11.08 2.31 -11.08
CA LEU A 163 11.61 2.10 -9.73
C LEU A 163 10.95 0.90 -9.04
N SER A 164 9.61 0.79 -9.13
CA SER A 164 8.88 -0.33 -8.52
C SER A 164 9.31 -1.69 -9.08
N LYS A 165 9.45 -1.79 -10.40
CA LYS A 165 9.88 -3.01 -11.08
C LYS A 165 11.35 -3.32 -10.86
N LEU A 166 12.22 -2.32 -10.83
CA LEU A 166 13.63 -2.49 -10.49
C LEU A 166 13.76 -3.11 -9.10
N MET A 167 13.12 -2.52 -8.08
CA MET A 167 13.24 -2.99 -6.71
C MET A 167 12.60 -4.37 -6.50
N THR A 168 11.39 -4.60 -7.02
CA THR A 168 10.70 -5.89 -6.84
C THR A 168 11.39 -7.02 -7.61
N THR A 169 11.88 -6.78 -8.82
CA THR A 169 12.65 -7.78 -9.58
C THR A 169 13.94 -8.13 -8.86
N TYR A 170 14.67 -7.14 -8.33
CA TYR A 170 15.90 -7.36 -7.58
C TYR A 170 15.66 -8.14 -6.28
N PHE A 171 14.68 -7.74 -5.48
CA PHE A 171 14.37 -8.38 -4.20
C PHE A 171 13.92 -9.84 -4.38
N ASN A 172 13.04 -10.10 -5.35
CA ASN A 172 12.60 -11.47 -5.67
C ASN A 172 13.74 -12.35 -6.17
N HIS A 173 14.71 -11.78 -6.90
CA HIS A 173 15.86 -12.51 -7.39
C HIS A 173 16.84 -12.91 -6.27
N LEU A 174 17.10 -12.00 -5.32
CA LEU A 174 17.98 -12.28 -4.19
C LEU A 174 17.43 -13.34 -3.22
N ASN A 175 16.10 -13.50 -3.15
CA ASN A 175 15.42 -14.42 -2.22
C ASN A 175 15.91 -14.27 -0.76
N THR A 176 16.04 -13.02 -0.32
CA THR A 176 16.50 -12.64 1.03
C THR A 176 15.34 -12.22 1.93
N LEU A 177 15.52 -12.38 3.23
CA LEU A 177 14.58 -11.89 4.26
C LEU A 177 14.95 -10.49 4.77
N HIS A 178 15.99 -9.84 4.24
CA HIS A 178 16.37 -8.48 4.63
C HIS A 178 16.56 -7.62 3.39
N PHE A 179 16.18 -6.34 3.48
CA PHE A 179 16.47 -5.41 2.39
C PHE A 179 17.98 -5.25 2.20
N PRO A 180 18.49 -5.42 0.97
CA PRO A 180 19.88 -5.16 0.69
C PRO A 180 20.17 -3.66 0.84
N PRO A 181 21.27 -3.24 1.49
CA PRO A 181 21.63 -1.84 1.60
C PRO A 181 22.11 -1.23 0.27
N LEU A 182 22.45 -2.08 -0.70
CA LEU A 182 22.96 -1.73 -2.01
C LEU A 182 22.32 -2.62 -3.07
N LEU A 183 21.73 -2.00 -4.09
CA LEU A 183 21.28 -2.70 -5.29
C LEU A 183 22.24 -2.38 -6.44
N LYS A 184 22.37 -3.33 -7.37
CA LYS A 184 23.16 -3.16 -8.60
C LYS A 184 22.33 -3.49 -9.82
N ALA A 185 22.30 -2.58 -10.79
CA ALA A 185 21.63 -2.77 -12.08
C ALA A 185 22.48 -2.12 -13.17
N ASP A 186 22.78 -2.86 -14.25
CA ASP A 186 23.69 -2.41 -15.34
C ASP A 186 25.09 -1.96 -14.84
N GLY A 187 25.58 -2.52 -13.73
CA GLY A 187 26.82 -2.08 -13.09
C GLY A 187 26.70 -0.78 -12.28
N HIS A 188 25.56 -0.10 -12.31
CA HIS A 188 25.30 1.09 -11.50
C HIS A 188 24.84 0.74 -10.09
N GLU A 189 25.18 1.62 -9.14
CA GLU A 189 24.93 1.43 -7.71
C GLU A 189 23.75 2.28 -7.21
N TYR A 190 22.91 1.64 -6.40
CA TYR A 190 21.74 2.22 -5.74
C TYR A 190 21.82 1.97 -4.24
N HIS A 191 22.06 3.02 -3.45
CA HIS A 191 22.11 2.92 -1.99
C HIS A 191 20.71 3.07 -1.39
N VAL A 192 20.26 2.11 -0.60
CA VAL A 192 18.94 2.19 0.04
C VAL A 192 19.06 2.89 1.38
N ASN A 193 18.27 3.94 1.57
CA ASN A 193 18.19 4.71 2.81
C ASN A 193 16.81 4.53 3.46
N PHE A 194 16.80 4.18 4.75
CA PHE A 194 15.59 3.94 5.55
C PHE A 194 15.36 4.99 6.64
N ASP A 195 16.09 6.12 6.65
CA ASP A 195 15.99 7.16 7.69
C ASP A 195 14.57 7.71 7.85
N HIS A 196 13.76 7.66 6.79
CA HIS A 196 12.35 8.09 6.78
C HIS A 196 11.34 6.93 6.92
N ALA A 197 11.81 5.69 7.08
CA ALA A 197 11.01 4.47 7.22
C ALA A 197 11.66 3.50 8.23
N VAL A 198 12.06 4.01 9.39
CA VAL A 198 12.84 3.28 10.40
C VAL A 198 12.19 1.96 10.86
N ASP A 199 10.86 1.85 10.85
CA ASP A 199 10.15 0.65 11.32
C ASP A 199 10.35 -0.58 10.42
N VAL A 200 10.82 -0.38 9.18
CA VAL A 200 11.11 -1.47 8.23
C VAL A 200 12.61 -1.72 8.02
N GLN A 201 13.49 -0.91 8.64
CA GLN A 201 14.94 -0.99 8.42
C GLN A 201 15.55 -2.31 8.94
N HIS A 202 15.01 -2.84 10.04
CA HIS A 202 15.60 -3.96 10.79
C HIS A 202 14.70 -5.19 10.92
N ILE A 203 13.62 -5.26 10.14
CA ILE A 203 12.70 -6.40 10.19
C ILE A 203 13.14 -7.51 9.24
N GLU A 204 12.83 -8.76 9.60
CA GLU A 204 12.76 -9.83 8.61
C GLU A 204 11.52 -9.62 7.73
N VAL A 205 11.74 -9.55 6.42
CA VAL A 205 10.75 -9.26 5.39
C VAL A 205 10.32 -10.55 4.71
N ASP A 206 9.04 -10.93 4.86
CA ASP A 206 8.43 -12.06 4.14
C ASP A 206 7.67 -11.63 2.87
N THR A 207 7.42 -10.33 2.74
CA THR A 207 6.62 -9.75 1.66
C THR A 207 7.21 -8.41 1.24
N PHE A 208 7.50 -8.24 -0.05
CA PHE A 208 7.79 -6.94 -0.65
C PHE A 208 7.08 -6.84 -2.00
N ARG A 209 6.04 -6.01 -2.08
CA ARG A 209 5.17 -5.94 -3.26
C ARG A 209 4.75 -4.51 -3.55
N SER A 210 4.61 -4.17 -4.82
CA SER A 210 3.99 -2.90 -5.20
C SER A 210 2.51 -2.89 -4.82
N SER A 211 2.04 -1.80 -4.20
CA SER A 211 0.61 -1.57 -3.96
C SER A 211 -0.13 -1.03 -5.19
N TYR A 212 0.59 -0.66 -6.27
CA TYR A 212 0.04 0.07 -7.42
C TYR A 212 -1.22 -0.58 -8.02
N ASN A 213 -1.18 -1.91 -8.19
CA ASN A 213 -2.26 -2.72 -8.77
C ASN A 213 -3.12 -3.46 -7.72
N MET A 214 -3.00 -3.14 -6.44
CA MET A 214 -3.80 -3.79 -5.40
C MET A 214 -5.21 -3.21 -5.36
N ASN A 215 -6.20 -4.08 -5.50
CA ASN A 215 -7.62 -3.76 -5.36
C ASN A 215 -8.23 -4.69 -4.31
N PHE A 216 -9.13 -4.15 -3.48
CA PHE A 216 -9.75 -4.87 -2.37
C PHE A 216 -11.27 -4.82 -2.51
N SER A 217 -11.91 -5.97 -2.70
CA SER A 217 -13.37 -6.05 -2.86
C SER A 217 -14.15 -5.75 -1.57
N GLY A 218 -13.48 -5.80 -0.40
CA GLY A 218 -14.08 -5.54 0.91
C GLY A 218 -14.06 -4.07 1.35
N PHE A 219 -13.47 -3.16 0.58
CA PHE A 219 -13.46 -1.74 0.90
C PHE A 219 -14.45 -0.97 0.02
N ASN A 220 -15.16 -0.02 0.63
CA ASN A 220 -16.01 0.93 -0.11
C ASN A 220 -15.16 1.87 -0.98
N THR A 221 -13.96 2.23 -0.49
CA THR A 221 -13.00 3.12 -1.15
C THR A 221 -11.57 2.65 -0.86
N VAL A 222 -10.69 2.75 -1.86
CA VAL A 222 -9.24 2.58 -1.66
C VAL A 222 -8.64 3.97 -1.50
N ASN A 223 -8.15 4.28 -0.31
CA ASN A 223 -7.62 5.59 0.04
C ASN A 223 -6.18 5.73 -0.46
N ARG A 224 -6.02 6.41 -1.60
CA ARG A 224 -4.73 6.68 -2.25
C ARG A 224 -4.53 8.19 -2.45
N LYS A 225 -3.30 8.64 -2.26
CA LYS A 225 -2.81 9.99 -2.59
C LYS A 225 -1.82 9.87 -3.72
N ASP A 226 -2.07 10.56 -4.82
CA ASP A 226 -1.12 10.65 -5.92
C ASP A 226 0.04 11.58 -5.56
N GLY A 227 1.25 11.19 -5.94
CA GLY A 227 2.45 11.98 -5.67
C GLY A 227 3.69 11.44 -6.36
N LEU A 228 4.86 11.84 -5.87
CA LEU A 228 6.16 11.34 -6.30
C LEU A 228 6.50 10.05 -5.56
N GLY A 229 7.08 9.08 -6.27
CA GLY A 229 7.64 7.85 -5.71
C GLY A 229 6.89 6.58 -6.07
N ALA A 230 7.58 5.45 -5.95
CA ALA A 230 7.02 4.12 -6.11
C ALA A 230 6.44 3.62 -4.78
N GLU A 231 5.21 3.14 -4.80
CA GLU A 231 4.52 2.66 -3.59
C GLU A 231 4.63 1.13 -3.42
N PHE A 232 4.85 0.70 -2.18
CA PHE A 232 5.05 -0.68 -1.78
C PHE A 232 4.34 -1.01 -0.47
N ILE A 233 4.12 -2.30 -0.27
CA ILE A 233 3.90 -2.91 1.04
C ILE A 233 5.11 -3.75 1.40
N VAL A 234 5.64 -3.52 2.59
CA VAL A 234 6.63 -4.37 3.24
C VAL A 234 5.90 -5.20 4.31
N GLY A 235 6.07 -6.51 4.29
CA GLY A 235 5.50 -7.42 5.29
C GLY A 235 6.59 -7.98 6.19
N ARG A 236 6.42 -7.76 7.49
CA ARG A 236 7.20 -8.40 8.54
C ARG A 236 6.86 -9.89 8.60
N LYS A 237 7.90 -10.70 8.72
CA LYS A 237 7.80 -12.12 9.03
C LYS A 237 7.31 -12.28 10.48
N GLU A 238 6.26 -13.06 10.64
CA GLU A 238 5.67 -13.34 11.95
C GLU A 238 6.00 -14.75 12.44
N HIS A 239 5.98 -14.89 13.76
CA HIS A 239 6.09 -16.17 14.45
C HIS A 239 4.86 -16.35 15.32
N ASP A 240 3.94 -17.21 14.89
CA ASP A 240 2.73 -17.52 15.65
C ASP A 240 3.07 -18.46 16.80
N VAL A 241 2.74 -18.03 18.03
CA VAL A 241 2.90 -18.84 19.23
C VAL A 241 1.53 -19.00 19.89
N ASN A 242 1.10 -20.25 20.10
CA ASN A 242 -0.16 -20.56 20.77
C ASN A 242 0.11 -21.38 22.04
N HIS A 243 -0.18 -20.77 23.19
CA HIS A 243 -0.04 -21.41 24.50
C HIS A 243 -1.33 -22.06 25.01
N GLY A 244 -2.41 -22.05 24.22
CA GLY A 244 -3.74 -22.45 24.66
C GLY A 244 -4.36 -21.45 25.64
N PHE A 245 -5.33 -21.91 26.42
CA PHE A 245 -6.01 -21.08 27.41
C PHE A 245 -5.12 -20.86 28.66
N ILE A 246 -4.98 -19.60 29.07
CA ILE A 246 -4.19 -19.19 30.23
C ILE A 246 -5.13 -18.57 31.27
N LEU A 247 -5.20 -19.18 32.46
CA LEU A 247 -6.08 -18.71 33.53
C LEU A 247 -5.59 -17.39 34.16
N ASP A 248 -4.29 -17.22 34.35
CA ASP A 248 -3.69 -16.01 34.92
C ASP A 248 -2.66 -15.42 33.93
N PRO A 249 -3.11 -14.59 32.98
CA PRO A 249 -2.23 -13.98 31.98
C PRO A 249 -1.22 -13.01 32.58
N ASP A 250 -1.54 -12.34 33.69
CA ASP A 250 -0.62 -11.38 34.32
C ASP A 250 0.55 -12.12 35.00
N ALA A 251 0.28 -13.20 35.73
CA ALA A 251 1.35 -14.05 36.26
C ALA A 251 2.12 -14.77 35.15
N PHE A 252 1.43 -15.29 34.13
CA PHE A 252 2.07 -16.06 33.05
C PHE A 252 3.02 -15.21 32.20
N TYR A 253 2.67 -13.95 31.93
CA TYR A 253 3.48 -13.04 31.10
C TYR A 253 4.33 -12.05 31.93
N ALA A 254 4.43 -12.21 33.25
CA ALA A 254 5.17 -11.28 34.12
C ALA A 254 6.64 -11.05 33.73
N HIS A 255 7.28 -12.02 33.08
CA HIS A 255 8.71 -12.01 32.72
C HIS A 255 8.97 -12.31 31.25
N GLN A 256 7.94 -12.24 30.40
CA GLN A 256 8.05 -12.53 28.98
C GLN A 256 7.05 -11.69 28.18
N SER A 257 7.33 -11.45 26.90
CA SER A 257 6.40 -10.75 26.03
C SER A 257 5.14 -11.57 25.81
N ASN A 258 3.98 -10.92 25.81
CA ASN A 258 2.73 -11.57 25.43
C ASN A 258 2.63 -11.65 23.90
N PRO A 259 2.70 -12.86 23.29
CA PRO A 259 2.64 -13.01 21.83
C PRO A 259 1.26 -12.71 21.25
N ASN A 260 0.24 -12.51 22.09
CA ASN A 260 -1.08 -12.09 21.65
C ASN A 260 -1.18 -10.57 21.42
N ILE A 261 -0.13 -9.81 21.74
CA ILE A 261 0.03 -8.40 21.38
C ILE A 261 0.80 -8.33 20.06
N HIS A 262 0.07 -8.21 18.96
CA HIS A 262 0.61 -8.21 17.61
C HIS A 262 1.00 -6.81 17.17
N LEU A 263 2.29 -6.63 16.93
CA LEU A 263 2.82 -5.47 16.24
C LEU A 263 2.36 -5.46 14.76
N PRO A 264 2.45 -4.32 14.06
CA PRO A 264 2.02 -4.23 12.68
C PRO A 264 2.77 -5.20 11.78
N ARG A 265 2.01 -5.96 10.97
CA ARG A 265 2.57 -6.88 9.98
C ARG A 265 2.98 -6.17 8.70
N PHE A 266 2.11 -5.30 8.19
CA PHE A 266 2.25 -4.70 6.87
C PHE A 266 2.47 -3.20 7.02
N PHE A 267 3.49 -2.71 6.32
CA PHE A 267 3.97 -1.33 6.37
C PHE A 267 3.82 -0.73 4.98
N PRO A 268 3.16 0.43 4.82
CA PRO A 268 3.24 1.16 3.57
C PRO A 268 4.62 1.80 3.47
N VAL A 269 5.22 1.73 2.29
CA VAL A 269 6.50 2.38 2.01
C VAL A 269 6.45 3.02 0.65
N THR A 270 6.91 4.25 0.56
CA THR A 270 7.13 4.96 -0.70
C THR A 270 8.62 5.10 -0.94
N ALA A 271 9.11 4.67 -2.10
CA ALA A 271 10.52 4.81 -2.47
C ALA A 271 10.71 5.90 -3.52
N ILE A 272 11.77 6.69 -3.39
CA ILE A 272 12.20 7.69 -4.38
C ILE A 272 13.69 7.50 -4.65
N ALA A 273 14.05 7.43 -5.93
CA ALA A 273 15.43 7.38 -6.38
C ALA A 273 15.91 8.75 -6.89
N TYR A 274 17.03 9.25 -6.36
CA TYR A 274 17.68 10.48 -6.84
C TYR A 274 19.21 10.39 -6.71
N PRO A 275 19.99 11.20 -7.44
CA PRO A 275 21.44 11.23 -7.34
C PRO A 275 21.91 11.53 -5.93
N LYS A 276 22.81 10.69 -5.41
CA LYS A 276 23.40 10.87 -4.07
C LYS A 276 24.24 12.14 -3.96
N GLN A 277 24.77 12.59 -5.08
CA GLN A 277 25.48 13.86 -5.23
C GLN A 277 24.89 14.60 -6.43
N LYS A 278 25.01 15.93 -6.44
CA LYS A 278 24.58 16.75 -7.58
C LYS A 278 25.26 16.27 -8.86
N ALA A 279 24.46 15.94 -9.86
CA ALA A 279 24.89 15.41 -11.14
C ALA A 279 24.14 16.10 -12.29
N THR A 280 24.77 16.24 -13.45
CA THR A 280 24.10 16.71 -14.68
C THR A 280 23.24 15.61 -15.27
N ALA A 281 22.29 15.93 -16.18
CA ALA A 281 21.50 14.91 -16.88
C ALA A 281 22.37 13.80 -17.49
N ASP A 282 23.44 14.16 -18.20
CA ASP A 282 24.32 13.17 -18.84
C ASP A 282 24.97 12.25 -17.80
N GLN A 283 25.45 12.79 -16.67
CA GLN A 283 26.01 11.98 -15.58
C GLN A 283 24.97 11.04 -14.96
N VAL A 284 23.72 11.50 -14.80
CA VAL A 284 22.63 10.66 -14.30
C VAL A 284 22.33 9.53 -15.28
N ILE A 285 22.27 9.82 -16.59
CA ILE A 285 22.01 8.81 -17.63
C ILE A 285 23.16 7.79 -17.73
N ASP A 286 24.41 8.27 -17.60
CA ASP A 286 25.63 7.47 -17.77
C ASP A 286 25.94 6.55 -16.60
N GLY A 287 25.36 6.79 -15.41
CA GLY A 287 25.48 5.86 -14.29
C GLY A 287 25.82 6.45 -12.93
N ALA A 288 25.53 7.73 -12.68
CA ALA A 288 25.73 8.32 -11.35
C ALA A 288 25.11 7.45 -10.23
N GLU A 289 25.80 7.38 -9.09
CA GLU A 289 25.29 6.72 -7.88
C GLU A 289 23.97 7.35 -7.45
N LEU A 290 22.93 6.52 -7.30
CA LEU A 290 21.62 6.97 -6.83
C LEU A 290 21.39 6.50 -5.38
N GLU A 291 20.68 7.31 -4.61
CA GLU A 291 20.06 6.91 -3.35
C GLU A 291 18.59 6.56 -3.62
N ILE A 292 18.12 5.45 -3.05
CA ILE A 292 16.70 5.11 -2.94
C ILE A 292 16.28 5.41 -1.50
N ALA A 293 15.64 6.56 -1.29
CA ALA A 293 15.09 6.93 0.00
C ALA A 293 13.71 6.30 0.21
N MET A 294 13.54 5.61 1.33
CA MET A 294 12.33 4.89 1.74
C MET A 294 11.58 5.71 2.79
N PHE A 295 10.30 6.00 2.54
CA PHE A 295 9.45 6.82 3.38
C PHE A 295 8.25 6.04 3.92
N ASP A 296 7.91 6.25 5.19
CA ASP A 296 6.60 5.89 5.73
C ASP A 296 5.58 7.03 5.45
N PRO A 297 4.61 6.82 4.55
CA PRO A 297 3.63 7.85 4.20
C PRO A 297 2.66 8.21 5.34
N TYR A 298 2.64 7.45 6.44
CA TYR A 298 1.89 7.81 7.65
C TYR A 298 2.61 8.86 8.52
N ARG A 299 3.93 8.99 8.38
CA ARG A 299 4.76 9.94 9.14
C ARG A 299 5.13 11.17 8.32
N GLN A 300 5.30 11.01 7.02
CA GLN A 300 5.71 12.07 6.11
C GLN A 300 4.89 11.99 4.83
N ASP A 301 4.24 13.08 4.43
CA ASP A 301 3.34 13.10 3.26
C ASP A 301 3.85 13.99 2.11
N ARG A 302 5.03 14.59 2.29
CA ARG A 302 5.74 15.45 1.32
C ARG A 302 7.25 15.25 1.39
N VAL A 303 7.96 15.57 0.31
CA VAL A 303 9.41 15.38 0.17
C VAL A 303 10.02 16.48 -0.69
N LYS A 304 11.23 16.92 -0.35
CA LYS A 304 11.99 17.86 -1.19
C LYS A 304 12.94 17.10 -2.10
N VAL A 305 12.83 17.34 -3.41
CA VAL A 305 13.74 16.82 -4.44
C VAL A 305 14.18 18.01 -5.30
N GLU A 306 15.50 18.16 -5.50
CA GLU A 306 16.09 19.33 -6.19
C GLU A 306 15.56 20.69 -5.69
N GLY A 307 15.35 20.80 -4.37
CA GLY A 307 14.86 22.02 -3.72
C GLY A 307 13.36 22.28 -3.86
N VAL A 308 12.63 21.47 -4.64
CA VAL A 308 11.17 21.57 -4.83
C VAL A 308 10.44 20.56 -3.95
N ASP A 309 9.32 20.98 -3.37
CA ASP A 309 8.53 20.18 -2.44
C ASP A 309 7.36 19.48 -3.14
N TYR A 310 7.32 18.15 -3.08
CA TYR A 310 6.35 17.29 -3.76
C TYR A 310 5.49 16.51 -2.77
N PRO A 311 4.20 16.30 -3.05
CA PRO A 311 3.42 15.30 -2.32
C PRO A 311 4.03 13.91 -2.54
N LEU A 312 4.15 13.12 -1.48
CA LEU A 312 4.48 11.71 -1.58
C LEU A 312 3.26 10.92 -2.08
N THR A 313 3.52 9.95 -2.95
CA THR A 313 2.48 8.95 -3.24
C THR A 313 2.22 8.11 -1.99
N ALA A 314 0.99 7.64 -1.81
CA ALA A 314 0.65 6.78 -0.69
C ALA A 314 -0.61 5.97 -0.99
N ASN A 315 -0.63 4.70 -0.58
CA ASN A 315 -1.86 3.92 -0.49
C ASN A 315 -2.08 3.50 0.95
N TYR A 316 -2.96 4.24 1.63
CA TYR A 316 -3.25 4.08 3.05
C TYR A 316 -4.12 2.84 3.32
N SER A 317 -4.92 2.40 2.35
CA SER A 317 -5.75 1.21 2.49
C SER A 317 -4.96 -0.10 2.35
N ALA A 318 -3.88 -0.10 1.58
CA ALA A 318 -3.25 -1.35 1.13
C ALA A 318 -2.65 -2.21 2.26
N PRO A 319 -1.94 -1.67 3.26
CA PRO A 319 -1.44 -2.47 4.38
C PRO A 319 -2.57 -3.20 5.13
N TYR A 320 -3.66 -2.48 5.42
CA TYR A 320 -4.82 -3.05 6.11
C TYR A 320 -5.58 -4.05 5.24
N GLY A 321 -5.75 -3.75 3.95
CA GLY A 321 -6.40 -4.66 3.00
C GLY A 321 -5.63 -5.98 2.85
N LEU A 322 -4.30 -5.91 2.80
CA LEU A 322 -3.46 -7.11 2.75
C LEU A 322 -3.50 -7.89 4.06
N TRP A 323 -3.55 -7.19 5.21
CA TRP A 323 -3.78 -7.80 6.51
C TRP A 323 -5.08 -8.62 6.50
N LEU A 324 -6.22 -8.00 6.18
CA LEU A 324 -7.52 -8.67 6.12
C LEU A 324 -7.50 -9.90 5.19
N SER A 325 -6.92 -9.74 4.00
CA SER A 325 -6.83 -10.84 3.01
C SER A 325 -6.02 -12.05 3.50
N LYS A 326 -5.05 -11.86 4.40
CA LYS A 326 -4.17 -12.95 4.86
C LYS A 326 -4.75 -13.73 6.03
N TYR A 327 -5.46 -13.06 6.95
CA TYR A 327 -5.95 -13.71 8.18
C TYR A 327 -7.37 -14.25 8.08
N ASN A 328 -8.16 -13.85 7.08
CA ASN A 328 -9.53 -14.36 6.84
C ASN A 328 -10.37 -14.46 8.15
N LEU A 329 -10.34 -13.39 8.94
CA LEU A 329 -10.82 -13.34 10.32
C LEU A 329 -12.35 -13.49 10.43
N GLY A 330 -13.08 -13.27 9.34
CA GLY A 330 -14.52 -13.47 9.26
C GLY A 330 -14.87 -14.93 9.50
N ALA A 331 -14.15 -15.84 8.85
CA ALA A 331 -14.30 -17.26 9.10
C ALA A 331 -14.01 -17.60 10.58
N ALA A 332 -12.94 -17.06 11.15
CA ALA A 332 -12.57 -17.31 12.56
C ALA A 332 -13.65 -16.88 13.55
N GLY A 333 -14.32 -15.73 13.32
CA GLY A 333 -15.45 -15.27 14.13
C GLY A 333 -16.60 -16.27 14.16
N TYR A 334 -17.01 -16.79 12.98
CA TYR A 334 -18.07 -17.80 12.86
C TYR A 334 -17.65 -19.18 13.39
N TRP A 335 -16.42 -19.61 13.13
CA TRP A 335 -15.89 -20.90 13.62
C TRP A 335 -15.82 -20.96 15.16
N SER A 336 -15.52 -19.84 15.83
CA SER A 336 -15.49 -19.75 17.31
C SER A 336 -16.86 -20.02 17.96
N LEU A 337 -17.96 -19.75 17.26
CA LEU A 337 -19.31 -20.01 17.76
C LEU A 337 -19.78 -21.45 17.55
N ILE A 338 -19.43 -22.04 16.41
CA ILE A 338 -19.96 -23.35 16.00
C ILE A 338 -19.23 -24.48 16.73
N ASN A 339 -17.94 -24.32 17.04
CA ASN A 339 -17.13 -25.39 17.64
C ASN A 339 -16.97 -25.22 19.17
N LYS A 340 -18.11 -25.30 19.90
CA LYS A 340 -18.25 -24.95 21.34
C LYS A 340 -17.25 -25.60 22.31
N GLU A 341 -16.55 -26.68 21.95
CA GLU A 341 -15.75 -27.47 22.90
C GLU A 341 -14.26 -27.62 22.55
N ALA A 342 -13.79 -27.17 21.38
CA ALA A 342 -12.46 -27.58 20.88
C ALA A 342 -11.44 -26.45 20.65
N ASN A 343 -11.46 -25.34 21.42
CA ASN A 343 -10.33 -24.44 21.76
C ASN A 343 -10.81 -22.98 21.89
N LEU A 344 -11.01 -22.50 23.13
CA LEU A 344 -11.11 -21.06 23.38
C LEU A 344 -9.79 -20.40 22.97
N ILE A 345 -9.85 -19.47 22.02
CA ILE A 345 -8.69 -18.67 21.62
C ILE A 345 -8.59 -17.50 22.58
N MET A 346 -7.42 -17.34 23.20
CA MET A 346 -7.10 -16.19 24.06
C MET A 346 -7.31 -14.88 23.29
N PRO A 347 -7.67 -13.76 23.95
CA PRO A 347 -7.79 -12.49 23.26
C PRO A 347 -6.47 -12.06 22.62
N HIS A 348 -6.56 -11.47 21.43
CA HIS A 348 -5.44 -10.91 20.68
C HIS A 348 -5.66 -9.42 20.43
N LEU A 349 -4.59 -8.64 20.46
CA LEU A 349 -4.57 -7.22 20.15
C LEU A 349 -3.74 -7.03 18.87
N TYR A 350 -4.35 -6.42 17.85
CA TYR A 350 -3.68 -6.15 16.58
C TYR A 350 -3.46 -4.64 16.42
N MET A 351 -2.19 -4.24 16.33
CA MET A 351 -1.80 -2.88 15.95
C MET A 351 -1.69 -2.82 14.42
N LEU A 352 -2.43 -1.91 13.78
CA LEU A 352 -2.60 -1.94 12.32
C LEU A 352 -1.63 -1.03 11.55
N GLU A 353 -0.92 -0.14 12.24
CA GLU A 353 0.08 0.76 11.67
C GLU A 353 1.28 0.91 12.62
N PRO A 354 2.45 1.31 12.12
CA PRO A 354 3.63 1.57 12.95
C PRO A 354 3.30 2.49 14.11
N PHE A 355 3.72 2.09 15.32
CA PHE A 355 3.43 2.86 16.51
C PHE A 355 3.94 4.29 16.36
N ASN A 356 3.07 5.26 16.67
CA ASN A 356 3.41 6.67 16.64
C ASN A 356 3.13 7.29 18.02
N PRO A 357 4.16 7.75 18.76
CA PRO A 357 3.98 8.31 20.11
C PRO A 357 3.17 9.61 20.11
N ASN A 358 3.01 10.26 18.96
CA ASN A 358 2.30 11.52 18.79
C ASN A 358 0.84 11.34 18.31
N LYS A 359 0.34 10.10 18.22
CA LYS A 359 -1.07 9.79 17.88
C LYS A 359 -1.80 9.19 19.08
N LYS A 360 -3.07 9.54 19.26
CA LYS A 360 -3.96 8.87 20.22
C LYS A 360 -4.26 7.45 19.78
N ILE A 361 -4.48 6.56 20.74
CA ILE A 361 -4.88 5.18 20.45
C ILE A 361 -6.40 5.06 20.45
N ILE A 362 -6.96 4.44 19.41
CA ILE A 362 -8.35 3.97 19.39
C ILE A 362 -8.34 2.44 19.47
N VAL A 363 -9.05 1.88 20.44
CA VAL A 363 -9.22 0.43 20.60
C VAL A 363 -10.64 0.02 20.22
N PHE A 364 -10.76 -0.92 19.28
CA PHE A 364 -12.03 -1.51 18.85
C PHE A 364 -12.27 -2.88 19.49
N ILE A 365 -13.46 -3.08 20.09
CA ILE A 365 -13.92 -4.36 20.65
C ILE A 365 -15.18 -4.81 19.88
N HIS A 366 -15.09 -5.92 19.14
CA HIS A 366 -16.21 -6.46 18.36
C HIS A 366 -17.29 -7.13 19.24
N GLY A 367 -18.44 -7.46 18.64
CA GLY A 367 -19.57 -8.10 19.30
C GLY A 367 -19.60 -9.63 19.19
N LEU A 368 -20.74 -10.23 19.58
CA LEU A 368 -21.02 -11.66 19.41
C LEU A 368 -21.00 -12.07 17.93
N ALA A 369 -20.60 -13.31 17.64
CA ALA A 369 -20.58 -13.85 16.27
C ALA A 369 -19.71 -13.06 15.28
N SER A 370 -18.71 -12.36 15.79
CA SER A 370 -17.99 -11.35 15.03
C SER A 370 -16.48 -11.49 15.22
N SER A 371 -15.74 -10.63 14.53
CA SER A 371 -14.29 -10.55 14.54
C SER A 371 -13.88 -9.09 14.27
N PRO A 372 -12.59 -8.76 14.27
CA PRO A 372 -12.11 -7.45 13.86
C PRO A 372 -12.63 -6.98 12.48
N GLU A 373 -13.11 -7.88 11.62
CA GLU A 373 -13.70 -7.52 10.32
C GLU A 373 -14.96 -6.64 10.42
N ALA A 374 -15.65 -6.63 11.56
CA ALA A 374 -16.77 -5.71 11.77
C ALA A 374 -16.37 -4.23 11.68
N TRP A 375 -15.07 -3.94 11.82
CA TRP A 375 -14.52 -2.60 11.81
C TRP A 375 -13.85 -2.22 10.49
N VAL A 376 -13.97 -3.05 9.44
CA VAL A 376 -13.30 -2.86 8.14
C VAL A 376 -13.55 -1.46 7.57
N SER A 377 -14.80 -1.08 7.40
CA SER A 377 -15.14 0.22 6.79
C SER A 377 -14.65 1.38 7.66
N LEU A 378 -14.97 1.37 8.95
CA LEU A 378 -14.59 2.46 9.86
C LEU A 378 -13.06 2.61 9.99
N THR A 379 -12.33 1.50 10.04
CA THR A 379 -10.87 1.51 10.12
C THR A 379 -10.27 2.05 8.83
N ASN A 380 -10.78 1.62 7.68
CA ASN A 380 -10.35 2.13 6.39
C ASN A 380 -10.68 3.63 6.23
N ASP A 381 -11.83 4.09 6.75
CA ASP A 381 -12.22 5.50 6.74
C ASP A 381 -11.29 6.34 7.64
N ILE A 382 -10.94 5.85 8.83
CA ILE A 382 -9.94 6.50 9.72
C ILE A 382 -8.57 6.58 9.02
N MET A 383 -8.14 5.50 8.37
CA MET A 383 -6.91 5.50 7.59
C MET A 383 -7.00 6.35 6.33
N GLY A 384 -8.19 6.67 5.83
CA GLY A 384 -8.42 7.47 4.63
C GLY A 384 -8.50 8.97 4.89
N ASP A 385 -9.16 9.35 5.98
CA ASP A 385 -9.30 10.73 6.40
C ASP A 385 -7.98 11.29 6.93
N ALA A 386 -7.55 12.45 6.43
CA ALA A 386 -6.26 13.02 6.78
C ALA A 386 -6.19 13.47 8.25
N GLU A 387 -7.27 14.05 8.79
CA GLU A 387 -7.31 14.50 10.17
C GLU A 387 -7.30 13.32 11.13
N LEU A 388 -8.11 12.29 10.86
CA LEU A 388 -8.14 11.08 11.68
C LEU A 388 -6.83 10.30 11.61
N ARG A 389 -6.31 10.03 10.41
CA ARG A 389 -5.04 9.32 10.20
C ARG A 389 -3.86 10.02 10.87
N GLN A 390 -3.84 11.35 10.90
CA GLN A 390 -2.73 12.10 11.53
C GLN A 390 -2.82 12.11 13.06
N ASN A 391 -4.00 11.95 13.65
CA ASN A 391 -4.22 12.11 15.09
C ASN A 391 -4.49 10.80 15.83
N TYR A 392 -4.91 9.75 15.15
CA TYR A 392 -5.31 8.47 15.75
C TYR A 392 -4.58 7.30 15.10
N GLN A 393 -4.28 6.30 15.92
CA GLN A 393 -3.80 4.99 15.50
C GLN A 393 -4.73 3.89 16.00
N VAL A 394 -5.03 2.93 15.13
CA VAL A 394 -6.08 1.93 15.36
C VAL A 394 -5.51 0.63 15.89
N TRP A 395 -6.04 0.19 17.04
CA TRP A 395 -5.84 -1.13 17.61
C TRP A 395 -7.16 -1.91 17.61
N GLN A 396 -7.12 -3.20 17.25
CA GLN A 396 -8.30 -4.06 17.22
C GLN A 396 -8.12 -5.27 18.13
N VAL A 397 -9.12 -5.53 18.98
CA VAL A 397 -9.13 -6.73 19.82
C VAL A 397 -9.96 -7.82 19.13
N PHE A 398 -9.39 -9.00 19.00
CA PHE A 398 -10.11 -10.24 18.74
C PHE A 398 -10.28 -11.02 20.04
N TYR A 399 -11.46 -11.59 20.27
CA TYR A 399 -11.69 -12.55 21.34
C TYR A 399 -12.72 -13.60 20.93
N SER A 400 -12.63 -14.78 21.52
CA SER A 400 -13.61 -15.85 21.27
C SER A 400 -14.97 -15.49 21.86
N THR A 401 -15.99 -15.32 21.01
CA THR A 401 -17.28 -14.76 21.46
C THR A 401 -18.15 -15.72 22.28
N ASN A 402 -17.79 -17.01 22.33
CA ASN A 402 -18.36 -18.02 23.20
C ASN A 402 -17.74 -18.02 24.62
N MET A 403 -16.68 -17.24 24.86
CA MET A 403 -16.09 -17.05 26.18
C MET A 403 -17.05 -16.25 27.09
N PRO A 404 -17.22 -16.64 28.37
CA PRO A 404 -18.05 -15.88 29.30
C PRO A 404 -17.66 -14.39 29.35
N ILE A 405 -18.63 -13.48 29.47
CA ILE A 405 -18.37 -12.03 29.42
C ILE A 405 -17.35 -11.59 30.48
N PHE A 406 -17.44 -12.10 31.71
CA PHE A 406 -16.49 -11.77 32.78
C PHE A 406 -15.08 -12.30 32.49
N GLU A 407 -14.97 -13.47 31.88
CA GLU A 407 -13.68 -14.03 31.46
C GLU A 407 -13.10 -13.21 30.30
N SER A 408 -13.91 -12.90 29.29
CA SER A 408 -13.50 -12.05 28.15
C SER A 408 -13.00 -10.70 28.64
N ARG A 409 -13.74 -10.06 29.56
CA ARG A 409 -13.34 -8.78 30.19
C ARG A 409 -12.01 -8.91 30.90
N PHE A 410 -11.83 -9.93 31.75
CA PHE A 410 -10.60 -10.11 32.52
C PHE A 410 -9.39 -10.31 31.60
N GLN A 411 -9.51 -11.18 30.60
CA GLN A 411 -8.44 -11.47 29.65
C GLN A 411 -8.09 -10.26 28.77
N ILE A 412 -9.11 -9.52 28.29
CA ILE A 412 -8.90 -8.27 27.52
C ILE A 412 -8.30 -7.17 28.40
N TYR A 413 -8.71 -7.07 29.68
CA TYR A 413 -8.14 -6.11 30.62
C TYR A 413 -6.63 -6.32 30.78
N SER A 414 -6.22 -7.57 31.06
CA SER A 414 -4.82 -7.94 31.18
C SER A 414 -4.04 -7.64 29.90
N LEU A 415 -4.55 -8.08 28.74
CA LEU A 415 -3.95 -7.85 27.43
C LEU A 415 -3.72 -6.36 27.14
N LEU A 416 -4.76 -5.53 27.32
CA LEU A 416 -4.66 -4.08 27.08
C LEU A 416 -3.73 -3.42 28.10
N ASN A 417 -3.78 -3.80 29.37
CA ASN A 417 -2.90 -3.24 30.38
C ASN A 417 -1.43 -3.54 30.07
N GLN A 418 -1.11 -4.77 29.67
CA GLN A 418 0.24 -5.16 29.21
C GLN A 418 0.66 -4.38 27.96
N ALA A 419 -0.24 -4.16 27.01
CA ALA A 419 0.05 -3.36 25.81
C ALA A 419 0.35 -1.90 26.15
N PHE A 420 -0.47 -1.26 26.97
CA PHE A 420 -0.27 0.13 27.40
C PHE A 420 0.95 0.31 28.32
N GLN A 421 1.36 -0.71 29.08
CA GLN A 421 2.61 -0.66 29.86
C GLN A 421 3.86 -0.52 28.99
N ASN A 422 3.80 -0.98 27.73
CA ASN A 422 4.89 -0.81 26.76
C ASN A 422 4.84 0.55 26.04
N VAL A 423 3.80 1.36 26.28
CA VAL A 423 3.71 2.72 25.73
C VAL A 423 4.45 3.68 26.66
N ALA A 424 5.32 4.51 26.09
CA ALA A 424 6.07 5.53 26.84
C ALA A 424 5.11 6.47 27.56
N LYS A 425 5.23 6.58 28.89
CA LYS A 425 4.23 7.24 29.76
C LYS A 425 4.04 8.74 29.50
N ASP A 426 5.05 9.38 28.94
CA ASP A 426 5.10 10.80 28.57
C ASP A 426 4.65 11.06 27.12
N SER A 427 4.42 10.00 26.34
CA SER A 427 3.92 10.13 24.97
C SER A 427 2.45 10.56 24.92
N TYR A 428 2.08 11.25 23.85
CA TYR A 428 0.68 11.60 23.60
C TYR A 428 -0.21 10.34 23.48
N ALA A 429 0.36 9.25 22.94
CA ALA A 429 -0.31 7.97 22.84
C ALA A 429 -0.69 7.33 24.19
N ALA A 430 0.02 7.65 25.28
CA ALA A 430 -0.28 7.14 26.62
C ALA A 430 -1.54 7.77 27.25
N HIS A 431 -2.09 8.81 26.63
CA HIS A 431 -3.16 9.63 27.19
C HIS A 431 -4.34 9.72 26.22
N ASP A 432 -5.53 9.98 26.77
CA ASP A 432 -6.76 10.21 26.00
C ASP A 432 -7.11 9.12 24.97
N ALA A 433 -6.81 7.86 25.29
CA ALA A 433 -7.22 6.76 24.42
C ALA A 433 -8.75 6.68 24.34
N VAL A 434 -9.24 6.20 23.20
CA VAL A 434 -10.67 6.01 22.92
C VAL A 434 -10.97 4.52 22.85
N LEU A 435 -11.96 4.07 23.61
CA LEU A 435 -12.47 2.70 23.52
C LEU A 435 -13.79 2.70 22.75
N VAL A 436 -13.93 1.84 21.76
CA VAL A 436 -15.15 1.74 20.97
C VAL A 436 -15.62 0.28 20.95
N GLY A 437 -16.83 0.05 21.46
CA GLY A 437 -17.39 -1.30 21.58
C GLY A 437 -18.71 -1.43 20.83
N HIS A 438 -18.82 -2.48 20.01
CA HIS A 438 -20.05 -2.82 19.29
C HIS A 438 -20.79 -3.98 19.95
N SER A 439 -22.11 -3.87 20.13
CA SER A 439 -22.97 -4.94 20.67
C SER A 439 -22.41 -5.49 21.99
N MET A 440 -22.18 -6.80 22.11
CA MET A 440 -21.55 -7.43 23.29
C MET A 440 -20.18 -6.81 23.64
N GLY A 441 -19.42 -6.37 22.64
CA GLY A 441 -18.15 -5.66 22.84
C GLY A 441 -18.34 -4.31 23.54
N GLY A 442 -19.49 -3.67 23.38
CA GLY A 442 -19.88 -2.46 24.13
C GLY A 442 -20.15 -2.75 25.61
N VAL A 443 -20.74 -3.91 25.93
CA VAL A 443 -20.91 -4.36 27.32
C VAL A 443 -19.56 -4.64 27.97
N ILE A 444 -18.68 -5.36 27.29
CA ILE A 444 -17.30 -5.61 27.75
C ILE A 444 -16.56 -4.28 27.93
N SER A 445 -16.65 -3.37 26.96
CA SER A 445 -16.01 -2.05 27.01
C SER A 445 -16.44 -1.24 28.23
N ARG A 446 -17.73 -1.26 28.58
CA ARG A 446 -18.23 -0.62 29.80
C ARG A 446 -17.58 -1.20 31.05
N LEU A 447 -17.44 -2.52 31.13
CA LEU A 447 -16.82 -3.21 32.27
C LEU A 447 -15.30 -2.99 32.37
N LEU A 448 -14.63 -2.68 31.26
CA LEU A 448 -13.20 -2.34 31.23
C LEU A 448 -12.89 -0.95 31.82
N VAL A 449 -13.89 -0.07 31.86
CA VAL A 449 -13.77 1.30 32.40
C VAL A 449 -14.62 1.52 33.67
N SER A 450 -15.08 0.43 34.30
CA SER A 450 -15.83 0.48 35.54
C SER A 450 -14.95 0.09 36.73
N ASP A 451 -15.18 0.74 37.86
CA ASP A 451 -14.60 0.39 39.16
C ASP A 451 -15.71 -0.15 40.08
N ALA A 452 -15.74 -1.46 40.31
CA ALA A 452 -16.74 -2.13 41.14
C ALA A 452 -16.32 -3.56 41.49
N ASP A 453 -16.69 -4.05 42.68
CA ASP A 453 -16.52 -5.45 43.08
C ASP A 453 -17.89 -6.14 43.23
N VAL A 454 -18.16 -7.13 42.38
CA VAL A 454 -19.38 -7.96 42.42
C VAL A 454 -19.10 -9.40 42.83
N SER A 455 -17.91 -9.69 43.36
CA SER A 455 -17.48 -11.04 43.73
C SER A 455 -18.43 -11.70 44.73
N ASP A 456 -18.88 -10.96 45.73
CA ASP A 456 -19.77 -11.48 46.78
C ASP A 456 -21.14 -11.89 46.20
N LEU A 457 -21.70 -11.08 45.30
CA LEU A 457 -22.92 -11.41 44.57
C LEU A 457 -22.74 -12.64 43.66
N ALA A 458 -21.58 -12.76 43.00
CA ALA A 458 -21.28 -13.90 42.16
C ALA A 458 -21.14 -15.19 42.99
N MET A 459 -20.42 -15.16 44.11
CA MET A 459 -20.22 -16.31 44.98
C MET A 459 -21.52 -16.79 45.63
N GLN A 460 -22.46 -15.90 45.96
CA GLN A 460 -23.79 -16.27 46.46
C GLN A 460 -24.60 -17.10 45.45
N LYS A 461 -24.26 -17.03 44.15
CA LYS A 461 -24.90 -17.82 43.08
C LYS A 461 -24.16 -19.12 42.76
N MET A 462 -23.00 -19.36 43.38
CA MET A 462 -22.20 -20.55 43.13
C MET A 462 -22.65 -21.73 43.97
N ASN A 463 -22.60 -22.93 43.40
CA ASN A 463 -22.75 -24.17 44.15
C ASN A 463 -21.45 -24.56 44.89
N GLU A 464 -21.51 -25.56 45.75
CA GLU A 464 -20.36 -26.01 46.57
C GLU A 464 -19.14 -26.41 45.72
N ALA A 465 -19.35 -27.08 44.59
CA ALA A 465 -18.28 -27.49 43.70
C ALA A 465 -17.58 -26.29 43.05
N GLN A 466 -18.34 -25.27 42.63
CA GLN A 466 -17.81 -24.00 42.10
C GLN A 466 -17.05 -23.22 43.18
N LEU A 467 -17.58 -23.15 44.40
CA LEU A 467 -16.90 -22.52 45.53
C LEU A 467 -15.59 -23.24 45.89
N LYS A 468 -15.57 -24.57 45.80
CA LYS A 468 -14.33 -25.36 45.99
C LYS A 468 -13.31 -25.03 44.90
N ARG A 469 -13.70 -25.00 43.62
CA ARG A 469 -12.82 -24.63 42.51
C ARG A 469 -12.27 -23.21 42.66
N LEU A 470 -13.09 -22.27 43.15
CA LEU A 470 -12.66 -20.91 43.46
C LEU A 470 -11.61 -20.88 44.57
N LYS A 471 -11.73 -21.72 45.61
CA LYS A 471 -10.71 -21.84 46.65
C LYS A 471 -9.40 -22.43 46.12
N GLU A 472 -9.48 -23.39 45.21
CA GLU A 472 -8.31 -24.00 44.55
C GLU A 472 -7.63 -23.02 43.57
N ASN A 473 -8.38 -22.11 42.97
CA ASN A 473 -7.91 -21.12 42.00
C ASN A 473 -8.40 -19.71 42.36
N PRO A 474 -7.78 -19.05 43.37
CA PRO A 474 -8.28 -17.79 43.91
C PRO A 474 -8.34 -16.64 42.88
N VAL A 475 -7.50 -16.69 41.84
CA VAL A 475 -7.49 -15.72 40.73
C VAL A 475 -8.82 -15.66 39.96
N ILE A 476 -9.67 -16.69 40.07
CA ILE A 476 -11.02 -16.66 39.47
C ILE A 476 -11.87 -15.53 40.09
N ARG A 477 -11.60 -15.16 41.35
CA ARG A 477 -12.31 -14.04 42.01
C ARG A 477 -12.15 -12.73 41.26
N GLU A 478 -10.98 -12.50 40.66
CA GLU A 478 -10.65 -11.25 39.97
C GLU A 478 -11.51 -10.97 38.74
N ARG A 479 -12.17 -12.00 38.17
CA ARG A 479 -13.15 -11.82 37.08
C ARG A 479 -14.35 -10.97 37.50
N PHE A 480 -14.62 -10.89 38.79
CA PHE A 480 -15.73 -10.15 39.38
C PHE A 480 -15.28 -8.85 40.07
N GLN A 481 -13.98 -8.53 40.01
CA GLN A 481 -13.38 -7.32 40.58
C GLN A 481 -12.96 -6.40 39.44
N PHE A 482 -13.81 -5.43 39.12
CA PHE A 482 -13.57 -4.48 38.05
C PHE A 482 -12.75 -3.32 38.56
N LYS A 483 -11.64 -3.06 37.86
CA LYS A 483 -10.85 -1.83 37.95
C LYS A 483 -10.86 -1.16 36.59
N ASP A 484 -10.92 0.16 36.56
CA ASP A 484 -10.86 0.91 35.31
C ASP A 484 -9.47 0.83 34.67
N LEU A 485 -9.43 0.77 33.34
CA LEU A 485 -8.21 1.02 32.58
C LEU A 485 -8.00 2.54 32.44
N PRO A 486 -7.03 3.16 33.15
CA PRO A 486 -6.95 4.61 33.30
C PRO A 486 -6.56 5.35 32.01
N TYR A 487 -6.10 4.60 31.01
CA TYR A 487 -5.68 5.07 29.69
C TYR A 487 -6.85 5.64 28.86
N PHE A 488 -8.07 5.13 29.07
CA PHE A 488 -9.24 5.53 28.30
C PHE A 488 -9.94 6.73 28.93
N LYS A 489 -10.10 7.81 28.17
CA LYS A 489 -10.88 9.00 28.59
C LYS A 489 -12.23 9.12 27.91
N ARG A 490 -12.46 8.33 26.85
CA ARG A 490 -13.71 8.28 26.12
C ARG A 490 -14.07 6.85 25.78
N VAL A 491 -15.34 6.51 25.96
CA VAL A 491 -15.90 5.26 25.47
C VAL A 491 -17.08 5.55 24.55
N VAL A 492 -17.12 4.90 23.39
CA VAL A 492 -18.21 4.97 22.42
C VAL A 492 -18.89 3.61 22.34
N PHE A 493 -20.19 3.58 22.60
CA PHE A 493 -21.00 2.37 22.52
C PHE A 493 -21.83 2.37 21.24
N VAL A 494 -21.67 1.33 20.44
CA VAL A 494 -22.42 1.15 19.18
C VAL A 494 -23.36 -0.03 19.37
N SER A 495 -24.67 0.23 19.40
CA SER A 495 -25.71 -0.81 19.52
C SER A 495 -25.49 -1.78 20.69
N ALA A 496 -24.96 -1.29 21.82
CA ALA A 496 -24.63 -2.12 22.98
C ALA A 496 -25.88 -2.46 23.82
N PRO A 497 -26.20 -3.74 24.06
CA PRO A 497 -27.39 -4.15 24.80
C PRO A 497 -27.15 -4.08 26.32
N HIS A 498 -26.96 -2.88 26.87
CA HIS A 498 -26.67 -2.71 28.31
C HIS A 498 -27.76 -3.24 29.24
N HIS A 499 -29.00 -3.33 28.75
CA HIS A 499 -30.15 -3.90 29.47
C HIS A 499 -30.56 -5.28 28.94
N GLY A 500 -29.71 -5.94 28.16
CA GLY A 500 -30.04 -7.19 27.48
C GLY A 500 -30.83 -6.98 26.19
N THR A 501 -31.33 -8.08 25.63
CA THR A 501 -32.18 -8.09 24.43
C THR A 501 -33.16 -9.25 24.51
N ASP A 502 -34.44 -8.98 24.25
CA ASP A 502 -35.50 -10.00 24.17
C ASP A 502 -35.19 -11.12 23.17
N TYR A 503 -34.27 -10.90 22.23
CA TYR A 503 -33.85 -11.92 21.27
C TYR A 503 -33.04 -13.03 21.94
N ALA A 504 -32.21 -12.70 22.93
CA ALA A 504 -31.39 -13.68 23.64
C ALA A 504 -32.23 -14.57 24.58
N ASP A 505 -33.30 -14.03 25.16
CA ASP A 505 -34.21 -14.77 26.05
C ASP A 505 -35.03 -15.85 25.33
N ARG A 506 -34.99 -15.89 23.98
CA ARG A 506 -35.70 -16.85 23.14
C ARG A 506 -34.88 -18.09 22.78
N TRP A 507 -33.63 -18.19 23.22
CA TRP A 507 -32.66 -19.23 22.82
C TRP A 507 -32.18 -20.08 23.97
#